data_AF-A0A936FR88-F1
#
_entry.id   AF-A0A936FR88-F1
#
_cell.length_a   1.000
_cell.length_b   1.000
_cell.length_c   1.000
_cell.angle_alpha   90.00
_cell.angle_beta   90.00
_cell.angle_gamma   90.00
#
_symmetry.space_group_name_H-M   'P 1'
#
loop_
_entity.id
_entity.type
_entity.pdbx_description
1 polymer ?
#
loop_
_entity_poly.entity_id
_entity_poly.type
_entity_poly.pdbx_seq_one_letter_code
_entity_poly.pdbx_strand_id
1 'polypeptide(L)'
;MKLLKFVVIIFSILLLSNFGYSQSCISGIINNYTNITKFDCENSVFITDPNKFKVGDLILIYQTKGATIDYVNDTLLYGNILSYNNSGVYEFNRIKKIIGNQVFLNNISNKTFLIDPYLQMIRVPEYVDIRICSPGIRSDVWDGTKGGVLALSVSGKLIFENDIDVSGNGFRGGNRSVSE
;
A
#
# COMPACT_ATOMS: atom_id res chain seq x y z
N MET A 1 15.08 -39.09 48.28
CA MET A 1 13.72 -38.53 48.06
C MET A 1 13.67 -37.01 47.85
N LYS A 2 14.56 -36.20 48.43
CA LYS A 2 14.60 -34.73 48.20
C LYS A 2 15.09 -34.33 46.79
N LEU A 3 16.06 -35.07 46.24
CA LEU A 3 16.60 -34.82 44.88
C LEU A 3 15.57 -35.10 43.77
N LEU A 4 14.77 -36.16 43.91
CA LEU A 4 13.74 -36.55 42.93
C LEU A 4 12.61 -35.52 42.86
N LYS A 5 12.21 -34.93 43.99
CA LYS A 5 11.22 -33.84 44.04
C LYS A 5 11.74 -32.57 43.35
N PHE A 6 13.04 -32.29 43.44
CA PHE A 6 13.67 -31.13 42.82
C PHE A 6 13.72 -31.25 41.28
N VAL A 7 14.01 -32.45 40.78
CA VAL A 7 14.03 -32.73 39.32
C VAL A 7 12.64 -32.65 38.71
N VAL A 8 11.61 -33.15 39.41
CA VAL A 8 10.21 -33.09 38.93
C VAL A 8 9.70 -31.64 38.85
N ILE A 9 10.08 -30.77 39.80
CA ILE A 9 9.69 -29.35 39.78
C ILE A 9 10.35 -28.61 38.60
N ILE A 10 11.62 -28.89 38.30
CA ILE A 10 12.33 -28.29 37.15
C ILE A 10 11.71 -28.74 35.82
N PHE A 11 11.32 -30.02 35.71
CA PHE A 11 10.67 -30.55 34.50
C PHE A 11 9.25 -29.99 34.29
N SER A 12 8.51 -29.73 35.36
CA SER A 12 7.20 -29.06 35.30
C SER A 12 7.29 -27.57 34.93
N ILE A 13 8.39 -26.87 35.28
CA ILE A 13 8.61 -25.47 34.89
C ILE A 13 9.02 -25.36 33.40
N LEU A 14 9.73 -26.36 32.86
CA LEU A 14 10.07 -26.46 31.43
C LEU A 14 8.87 -26.80 30.53
N LEU A 15 7.83 -27.44 31.08
CA LEU A 15 6.57 -27.73 30.36
C LEU A 15 5.58 -26.54 30.37
N LEU A 16 5.86 -25.50 31.15
CA LEU A 16 5.04 -24.27 31.26
C LEU A 16 5.54 -23.12 30.38
N SER A 17 6.56 -23.34 29.54
CA SER A 17 6.90 -22.38 28.48
C SER A 17 5.81 -22.44 27.40
N ASN A 18 4.68 -21.82 27.71
CA ASN A 18 3.62 -21.52 26.77
C ASN A 18 4.25 -20.94 25.51
N PHE A 19 3.99 -21.59 24.37
CA PHE A 19 4.15 -20.98 23.06
C PHE A 19 3.14 -19.83 22.96
N GLY A 20 3.48 -18.69 23.55
CA GLY A 20 2.80 -17.44 23.29
C GLY A 20 3.14 -17.02 21.87
N TYR A 21 2.32 -17.39 20.90
CA TYR A 21 2.32 -16.71 19.61
C TYR A 21 1.88 -15.27 19.85
N SER A 22 2.83 -14.38 20.13
CA SER A 22 2.53 -12.95 20.03
C SER A 22 2.23 -12.68 18.57
N GLN A 23 0.96 -12.44 18.26
CA GLN A 23 0.55 -12.00 16.93
C GLN A 23 1.37 -10.77 16.55
N SER A 24 1.94 -10.81 15.34
CA SER A 24 2.79 -9.75 14.82
C SER A 24 2.02 -8.42 14.77
N CYS A 25 2.74 -7.31 14.94
CA CYS A 25 2.16 -5.98 14.94
C CYS A 25 2.75 -5.09 13.85
N ILE A 26 1.92 -4.20 13.31
CA ILE A 26 2.29 -3.18 12.33
C ILE A 26 1.93 -1.79 12.85
N SER A 27 2.74 -0.80 12.45
CA SER A 27 2.54 0.61 12.75
C SER A 27 3.32 1.48 11.74
N GLY A 28 3.00 2.77 11.67
CA GLY A 28 3.63 3.72 10.75
C GLY A 28 3.21 3.55 9.29
N ILE A 29 4.13 3.81 8.37
CA ILE A 29 3.91 3.63 6.93
C ILE A 29 4.28 2.20 6.55
N ILE A 30 3.30 1.45 6.06
CA ILE A 30 3.46 0.03 5.71
C ILE A 30 3.61 -0.22 4.20
N ASN A 31 3.22 0.76 3.38
CA ASN A 31 3.29 0.69 1.92
C ASN A 31 4.61 1.25 1.41
N ASN A 32 5.01 0.81 0.23
CA ASN A 32 6.09 1.43 -0.54
C ASN A 32 5.57 1.83 -1.91
N TYR A 33 6.01 2.98 -2.39
CA TYR A 33 5.46 3.62 -3.59
C TYR A 33 6.57 3.89 -4.59
N THR A 34 6.31 3.66 -5.87
CA THR A 34 7.18 4.07 -6.98
C THR A 34 6.32 4.49 -8.17
N ASN A 35 6.81 5.39 -9.01
CA ASN A 35 6.15 5.71 -10.27
C ASN A 35 6.47 4.64 -11.31
N ILE A 36 5.50 4.38 -12.20
CA ILE A 36 5.71 3.58 -13.42
C ILE A 36 6.00 4.55 -14.56
N THR A 37 7.11 4.35 -15.25
CA THR A 37 7.56 5.24 -16.34
C THR A 37 7.30 4.67 -17.73
N LYS A 38 7.08 3.36 -17.84
CA LYS A 38 6.86 2.67 -19.12
C LYS A 38 6.25 1.28 -18.90
N PHE A 39 5.33 0.88 -19.77
CA PHE A 39 4.97 -0.54 -19.98
C PHE A 39 5.79 -1.11 -21.14
N ASP A 40 6.23 -2.35 -21.00
CA ASP A 40 6.97 -3.07 -22.02
C ASP A 40 6.19 -4.29 -22.53
N CYS A 41 6.51 -4.72 -23.76
CA CYS A 41 5.78 -5.78 -24.45
C CYS A 41 5.91 -7.16 -23.78
N GLU A 42 6.88 -7.34 -22.88
CA GLU A 42 7.15 -8.61 -22.16
C GLU A 42 6.42 -8.71 -20.81
N ASN A 43 5.23 -8.08 -20.69
CA ASN A 43 4.49 -8.03 -19.43
C ASN A 43 5.32 -7.49 -18.26
N SER A 44 6.00 -6.37 -18.51
CA SER A 44 6.84 -5.72 -17.50
C SER A 44 6.63 -4.22 -17.49
N VAL A 45 7.01 -3.61 -16.38
CA VAL A 45 6.95 -2.18 -16.15
C VAL A 45 8.32 -1.66 -15.74
N PHE A 46 8.66 -0.45 -16.16
CA PHE A 46 9.81 0.27 -15.65
C PHE A 46 9.36 1.17 -14.51
N ILE A 47 10.12 1.15 -13.41
CA ILE A 47 9.83 1.93 -12.21
C ILE A 47 11.02 2.82 -11.80
N THR A 48 10.74 3.87 -11.04
CA THR A 48 11.77 4.82 -10.60
C THR A 48 12.66 4.30 -9.46
N ASP A 49 12.10 3.52 -8.52
CA ASP A 49 12.86 2.97 -7.38
C ASP A 49 12.46 1.50 -7.10
N PRO A 50 13.31 0.52 -7.49
CA PRO A 50 13.04 -0.89 -7.25
C PRO A 50 13.44 -1.37 -5.85
N ASN A 51 14.19 -0.59 -5.07
CA ASN A 51 14.89 -1.09 -3.87
C ASN A 51 13.94 -1.57 -2.75
N LYS A 52 12.72 -1.06 -2.75
CA LYS A 52 11.69 -1.41 -1.75
C LYS A 52 10.74 -2.52 -2.22
N PHE A 53 11.00 -3.11 -3.38
CA PHE A 53 10.20 -4.17 -3.99
C PHE A 53 11.00 -5.46 -4.11
N LYS A 54 10.33 -6.59 -3.95
CA LYS A 54 10.94 -7.92 -3.99
C LYS A 54 10.11 -8.85 -4.87
N VAL A 55 10.79 -9.86 -5.44
CA VAL A 55 10.10 -10.95 -6.14
C VAL A 55 9.11 -11.63 -5.19
N GLY A 56 7.89 -11.85 -5.68
CA GLY A 56 6.77 -12.41 -4.92
C GLY A 56 5.84 -11.39 -4.28
N ASP A 57 6.24 -10.11 -4.15
CA ASP A 57 5.40 -9.07 -3.57
C ASP A 57 4.07 -8.93 -4.34
N LEU A 58 2.97 -8.82 -3.59
CA LEU A 58 1.71 -8.30 -4.09
C LEU A 58 1.87 -6.80 -4.32
N ILE A 59 1.47 -6.34 -5.49
CA ILE A 59 1.51 -4.93 -5.88
C ILE A 59 0.15 -4.46 -6.38
N LEU A 60 -0.13 -3.19 -6.15
CA LEU A 60 -1.27 -2.45 -6.68
C LEU A 60 -0.73 -1.42 -7.68
N ILE A 61 -1.13 -1.54 -8.94
CA ILE A 61 -0.93 -0.52 -9.96
C ILE A 61 -2.14 0.41 -9.90
N TYR A 62 -1.92 1.71 -9.77
CA TYR A 62 -2.99 2.68 -9.58
C TYR A 62 -2.78 3.98 -10.34
N GLN A 63 -3.77 4.34 -11.17
CA GLN A 63 -3.87 5.62 -11.84
C GLN A 63 -4.56 6.62 -10.92
N THR A 64 -3.77 7.42 -10.20
CA THR A 64 -4.29 8.23 -9.10
C THR A 64 -5.10 9.42 -9.62
N LYS A 65 -4.57 10.15 -10.60
CA LYS A 65 -5.21 11.28 -11.28
C LYS A 65 -5.41 11.00 -12.76
N GLY A 66 -6.21 11.84 -13.39
CA GLY A 66 -6.43 11.84 -14.83
C GLY A 66 -7.77 12.43 -15.26
N ALA A 67 -8.70 12.68 -14.32
CA ALA A 67 -10.01 13.22 -14.63
C ALA A 67 -9.94 14.64 -15.18
N THR A 68 -10.73 14.92 -16.20
CA THR A 68 -10.96 16.27 -16.72
C THR A 68 -12.17 16.85 -16.00
N ILE A 69 -12.01 18.06 -15.46
CA ILE A 69 -13.11 18.84 -14.88
C ILE A 69 -13.39 20.08 -15.71
N ASP A 70 -14.58 20.65 -15.52
CA ASP A 70 -14.92 21.96 -16.05
C ASP A 70 -14.20 23.06 -15.25
N TYR A 71 -13.39 23.85 -15.96
CA TYR A 71 -12.62 24.98 -15.42
C TYR A 71 -13.20 26.34 -15.85
N VAL A 72 -14.39 26.38 -16.43
CA VAL A 72 -15.02 27.65 -16.82
C VAL A 72 -15.47 28.38 -15.56
N ASN A 73 -14.69 29.40 -15.18
CA ASN A 73 -14.92 30.24 -14.01
C ASN A 73 -16.33 30.86 -14.02
N ASP A 74 -16.89 31.07 -12.83
CA ASP A 74 -18.16 31.76 -12.58
C ASP A 74 -19.40 31.14 -13.26
N THR A 75 -19.34 29.84 -13.54
CA THR A 75 -20.51 29.05 -13.95
C THR A 75 -20.95 28.12 -12.83
N LEU A 76 -22.24 27.76 -12.82
CA LEU A 76 -22.76 26.67 -11.98
C LEU A 76 -22.14 25.30 -12.31
N LEU A 77 -21.36 25.22 -13.38
CA LEU A 77 -20.75 23.98 -13.88
C LEU A 77 -19.30 23.80 -13.40
N TYR A 78 -18.66 24.84 -12.83
CA TYR A 78 -17.28 24.76 -12.37
C TYR A 78 -17.07 23.58 -11.41
N GLY A 79 -16.03 22.78 -11.67
CA GLY A 79 -15.71 21.60 -10.88
C GLY A 79 -16.49 20.33 -11.26
N ASN A 80 -17.44 20.41 -12.20
CA ASN A 80 -18.09 19.22 -12.73
C ASN A 80 -17.08 18.31 -13.43
N ILE A 81 -17.20 17.00 -13.21
CA ILE A 81 -16.36 16.01 -13.87
C ILE A 81 -16.88 15.82 -15.29
N LEU A 82 -16.06 16.16 -16.28
CA LEU A 82 -16.36 15.96 -17.70
C LEU A 82 -16.02 14.55 -18.16
N SER A 83 -14.91 14.00 -17.66
CA SER A 83 -14.50 12.63 -17.92
C SER A 83 -13.55 12.16 -16.82
N TYR A 84 -13.71 10.92 -16.37
CA TYR A 84 -12.72 10.31 -15.46
C TYR A 84 -11.42 9.93 -16.18
N ASN A 85 -11.44 9.82 -17.51
CA ASN A 85 -10.36 9.25 -18.32
C ASN A 85 -9.90 7.91 -17.70
N ASN A 86 -8.69 7.83 -17.15
CA ASN A 86 -8.18 6.65 -16.45
C ASN A 86 -8.06 6.85 -14.94
N SER A 87 -8.50 7.99 -14.40
CA SER A 87 -8.46 8.27 -12.97
C SER A 87 -9.23 7.20 -12.21
N GLY A 88 -8.60 6.63 -11.19
CA GLY A 88 -9.20 5.58 -10.37
C GLY A 88 -9.04 4.17 -10.94
N VAL A 89 -8.48 3.98 -12.14
CA VAL A 89 -8.17 2.64 -12.66
C VAL A 89 -7.10 1.99 -11.81
N TYR A 90 -7.34 0.76 -11.36
CA TYR A 90 -6.40 -0.01 -10.54
C TYR A 90 -6.37 -1.49 -10.91
N GLU A 91 -5.26 -2.15 -10.60
CA GLU A 91 -5.09 -3.59 -10.74
C GLU A 91 -4.11 -4.14 -9.70
N PHE A 92 -4.41 -5.32 -9.14
CA PHE A 92 -3.46 -6.08 -8.33
C PHE A 92 -2.67 -7.07 -9.20
N ASN A 93 -1.37 -7.19 -8.95
CA ASN A 93 -0.51 -8.16 -9.61
C ASN A 93 0.58 -8.66 -8.65
N ARG A 94 1.42 -9.58 -9.10
CA ARG A 94 2.58 -10.06 -8.34
C ARG A 94 3.86 -9.88 -9.12
N ILE A 95 4.92 -9.50 -8.41
CA ILE A 95 6.25 -9.38 -9.00
C ILE A 95 6.81 -10.78 -9.27
N LYS A 96 7.05 -11.06 -10.56
CA LYS A 96 7.69 -12.31 -11.04
C LYS A 96 9.20 -12.25 -10.98
N LYS A 97 9.78 -11.12 -11.39
CA LYS A 97 11.22 -10.91 -11.55
C LYS A 97 11.53 -9.41 -11.52
N ILE A 98 12.71 -9.04 -11.02
CA ILE A 98 13.23 -7.67 -11.08
C ILE A 98 14.62 -7.71 -11.74
N ILE A 99 14.86 -6.84 -12.72
CA ILE A 99 16.17 -6.63 -13.36
C ILE A 99 16.43 -5.13 -13.45
N GLY A 100 17.31 -4.60 -12.59
CA GLY A 100 17.46 -3.15 -12.45
C GLY A 100 16.11 -2.49 -12.13
N ASN A 101 15.68 -1.56 -12.97
CA ASN A 101 14.40 -0.86 -12.84
C ASN A 101 13.21 -1.54 -13.53
N GLN A 102 13.44 -2.67 -14.20
CA GLN A 102 12.40 -3.41 -14.91
C GLN A 102 11.80 -4.49 -14.01
N VAL A 103 10.47 -4.45 -13.84
CA VAL A 103 9.69 -5.35 -13.00
C VAL A 103 8.76 -6.17 -13.89
N PHE A 104 8.98 -7.48 -13.94
CA PHE A 104 8.14 -8.41 -14.68
C PHE A 104 6.99 -8.88 -13.80
N LEU A 105 5.79 -8.93 -14.37
CA LEU A 105 4.56 -9.26 -13.65
C LEU A 105 4.14 -10.71 -13.91
N ASN A 106 3.44 -11.32 -12.95
CA ASN A 106 2.93 -12.68 -13.10
C ASN A 106 1.78 -12.77 -14.11
N ASN A 107 0.87 -11.81 -14.06
CA ASN A 107 -0.30 -11.76 -14.93
C ASN A 107 -0.18 -10.61 -15.92
N ILE A 108 -0.69 -10.80 -17.13
CA ILE A 108 -0.84 -9.70 -18.09
C ILE A 108 -1.93 -8.78 -17.58
N SER A 109 -1.69 -7.47 -17.62
CA SER A 109 -2.69 -6.50 -17.20
C SER A 109 -3.87 -6.47 -18.16
N ASN A 110 -5.09 -6.54 -17.61
CA ASN A 110 -6.33 -6.43 -18.37
C ASN A 110 -6.87 -4.99 -18.36
N LYS A 111 -6.12 -4.06 -17.77
CA LYS A 111 -6.46 -2.64 -17.66
C LYS A 111 -5.57 -1.82 -18.57
N THR A 112 -6.17 -0.80 -19.18
CA THR A 112 -5.42 0.24 -19.89
C THR A 112 -5.07 1.33 -18.88
N PHE A 113 -3.77 1.56 -18.70
CA PHE A 113 -3.23 2.66 -17.90
C PHE A 113 -2.63 3.73 -18.81
N LEU A 114 -2.59 4.98 -18.32
CA LEU A 114 -1.88 6.05 -18.99
C LEU A 114 -0.49 6.17 -18.38
N ILE A 115 0.55 6.21 -19.21
CA ILE A 115 1.89 6.54 -18.73
C ILE A 115 1.95 8.05 -18.51
N ASP A 116 1.71 8.45 -17.27
CA ASP A 116 1.81 9.83 -16.80
C ASP A 116 2.42 9.88 -15.37
N PRO A 117 2.74 11.07 -14.83
CA PRO A 117 3.33 11.19 -13.50
C PRO A 117 2.42 10.73 -12.35
N TYR A 118 1.16 10.38 -12.60
CA TYR A 118 0.18 10.02 -11.58
C TYR A 118 -0.10 8.50 -11.51
N LEU A 119 0.55 7.74 -12.38
CA LEU A 119 0.57 6.28 -12.33
C LEU A 119 1.64 5.80 -11.34
N GLN A 120 1.18 5.10 -10.30
CA GLN A 120 2.05 4.56 -9.26
C GLN A 120 1.87 3.05 -9.09
N MET A 121 2.96 2.39 -8.70
CA MET A 121 2.97 1.02 -8.20
C MET A 121 3.19 1.05 -6.69
N ILE A 122 2.34 0.32 -5.96
CA ILE A 122 2.28 0.31 -4.51
C ILE A 122 2.51 -1.11 -4.03
N ARG A 123 3.48 -1.34 -3.16
CA ARG A 123 3.67 -2.63 -2.48
C ARG A 123 2.55 -2.83 -1.47
N VAL A 124 1.88 -3.98 -1.52
CA VAL A 124 0.77 -4.34 -0.63
C VAL A 124 1.25 -5.47 0.28
N PRO A 125 1.60 -5.17 1.55
CA PRO A 125 1.97 -6.21 2.50
C PRO A 125 0.83 -7.20 2.72
N GLU A 126 1.18 -8.48 2.82
CA GLU A 126 0.24 -9.57 3.05
C GLU A 126 0.49 -10.19 4.41
N TYR A 127 -0.57 -10.38 5.18
CA TYR A 127 -0.55 -10.97 6.51
C TYR A 127 -1.60 -12.07 6.63
N VAL A 128 -1.37 -13.01 7.56
CA VAL A 128 -2.40 -13.98 7.95
C VAL A 128 -3.22 -13.39 9.09
N ASP A 129 -2.62 -13.28 10.27
CA ASP A 129 -3.19 -12.62 11.44
C ASP A 129 -2.28 -11.46 11.85
N ILE A 130 -2.81 -10.24 11.95
CA ILE A 130 -2.02 -9.03 12.28
C ILE A 130 -2.76 -8.05 13.21
N ARG A 131 -2.01 -7.30 14.00
CA ARG A 131 -2.51 -6.22 14.87
C ARG A 131 -1.98 -4.86 14.44
N ILE A 132 -2.83 -3.84 14.46
CA ILE A 132 -2.43 -2.43 14.30
C ILE A 132 -2.11 -1.89 15.68
N CYS A 133 -0.83 -1.66 15.95
CA CYS A 133 -0.34 -1.18 17.24
C CYS A 133 0.05 0.30 17.17
N SER A 134 0.39 0.86 18.32
CA SER A 134 0.68 2.30 18.45
C SER A 134 1.87 2.71 17.56
N PRO A 135 1.80 3.87 16.89
CA PRO A 135 0.73 4.89 16.94
C PRO A 135 -0.46 4.67 15.99
N GLY A 136 -0.58 3.50 15.35
CA GLY A 136 -1.49 3.27 14.22
C GLY A 136 -0.74 3.16 12.90
N ILE A 137 -1.47 3.01 11.79
CA ILE A 137 -0.89 2.97 10.44
C ILE A 137 -1.41 4.12 9.56
N ARG A 138 -0.56 4.58 8.65
CA ARG A 138 -0.85 5.70 7.74
C ARG A 138 -0.18 5.49 6.38
N SER A 139 -0.64 6.20 5.37
CA SER A 139 0.04 6.31 4.07
C SER A 139 1.17 7.35 4.10
N ASP A 140 2.02 7.33 3.08
CA ASP A 140 2.78 8.52 2.72
C ASP A 140 1.83 9.62 2.22
N VAL A 141 2.15 10.88 2.50
CA VAL A 141 1.42 12.03 1.94
C VAL A 141 1.64 12.05 0.42
N TRP A 142 0.56 12.26 -0.34
CA TRP A 142 0.64 12.45 -1.78
C TRP A 142 1.60 13.59 -2.14
N ASP A 143 2.71 13.25 -2.81
CA ASP A 143 3.77 14.19 -3.16
C ASP A 143 3.49 14.96 -4.45
N GLY A 144 2.40 14.65 -5.16
CA GLY A 144 2.11 15.15 -6.50
C GLY A 144 2.21 14.08 -7.59
N THR A 145 2.87 12.96 -7.28
CA THR A 145 3.17 11.85 -8.20
C THR A 145 2.86 10.46 -7.60
N LYS A 146 3.07 10.26 -6.31
CA LYS A 146 2.84 9.00 -5.59
C LYS A 146 2.50 9.26 -4.12
N GLY A 147 2.05 8.21 -3.42
CA GLY A 147 1.57 8.28 -2.05
C GLY A 147 0.04 8.37 -1.98
N GLY A 148 -0.47 8.72 -0.81
CA GLY A 148 -1.91 8.95 -0.55
C GLY A 148 -2.78 7.70 -0.51
N VAL A 149 -2.23 6.51 -0.77
CA VAL A 149 -2.95 5.23 -0.77
C VAL A 149 -2.42 4.33 0.32
N LEU A 150 -3.28 3.80 1.18
CA LEU A 150 -2.93 2.74 2.12
C LEU A 150 -3.57 1.42 1.68
N ALA A 151 -2.78 0.36 1.60
CA ALA A 151 -3.26 -0.96 1.17
C ALA A 151 -2.55 -2.09 1.93
N LEU A 152 -3.32 -3.07 2.38
CA LEU A 152 -2.81 -4.31 2.96
C LEU A 152 -3.78 -5.45 2.63
N SER A 153 -3.27 -6.67 2.58
CA SER A 153 -4.08 -7.88 2.47
C SER A 153 -3.94 -8.70 3.74
N VAL A 154 -5.07 -9.09 4.33
CA VAL A 154 -5.10 -9.91 5.55
C VAL A 154 -6.04 -11.08 5.28
N SER A 155 -5.52 -12.31 5.32
CA SER A 155 -6.33 -13.51 5.02
C SER A 155 -7.06 -14.07 6.24
N GLY A 156 -6.59 -13.74 7.45
CA GLY A 156 -7.20 -14.08 8.74
C GLY A 156 -7.71 -12.84 9.46
N LYS A 157 -7.21 -12.59 10.67
CA LYS A 157 -7.70 -11.52 11.56
C LYS A 157 -6.85 -10.26 11.47
N LEU A 158 -7.51 -9.13 11.25
CA LEU A 158 -6.96 -7.79 11.46
C LEU A 158 -7.53 -7.22 12.77
N ILE A 159 -6.67 -7.03 13.77
CA ILE A 159 -7.06 -6.49 15.09
C ILE A 159 -6.63 -5.03 15.18
N PHE A 160 -7.56 -4.16 15.53
CA PHE A 160 -7.31 -2.73 15.71
C PHE A 160 -7.05 -2.44 17.19
N GLU A 161 -5.79 -2.25 17.56
CA GLU A 161 -5.43 -1.69 18.88
C GLU A 161 -5.19 -0.18 18.77
N ASN A 162 -4.95 0.33 17.56
CA ASN A 162 -4.80 1.74 17.18
C ASN A 162 -5.44 1.95 15.79
N ASP A 163 -5.54 3.22 15.39
CA ASP A 163 -6.28 3.62 14.20
C ASP A 163 -5.51 3.45 12.89
N ILE A 164 -6.28 3.43 11.79
CA ILE A 164 -5.79 3.72 10.45
C ILE A 164 -6.14 5.18 10.17
N ASP A 165 -5.13 6.04 10.09
CA ASP A 165 -5.33 7.47 9.81
C ASP A 165 -4.61 7.86 8.51
N VAL A 166 -5.41 8.22 7.49
CA VAL A 166 -4.94 8.74 6.21
C VAL A 166 -5.47 10.15 5.94
N SER A 167 -6.02 10.82 6.95
CA SER A 167 -6.55 12.17 6.83
C SER A 167 -5.46 13.14 6.38
N GLY A 168 -5.74 13.91 5.32
CA GLY A 168 -4.79 14.85 4.74
C GLY A 168 -3.65 14.24 3.91
N ASN A 169 -3.53 12.91 3.84
CA ASN A 169 -2.49 12.28 3.03
C ASN A 169 -2.86 12.16 1.54
N GLY A 170 -4.13 12.36 1.19
CA GLY A 170 -4.64 12.33 -0.19
C GLY A 170 -4.32 13.60 -0.98
N PHE A 171 -5.12 13.90 -2.01
CA PHE A 171 -4.91 15.09 -2.82
C PHE A 171 -4.99 16.38 -2.00
N ARG A 172 -4.09 17.31 -2.33
CA ARG A 172 -4.13 18.68 -1.80
C ARG A 172 -5.42 19.35 -2.28
N GLY A 173 -6.12 20.02 -1.35
CA GLY A 173 -7.29 20.83 -1.67
C GLY A 173 -6.93 21.99 -2.60
N GLY A 174 -7.95 22.57 -3.25
CA GLY A 174 -7.77 23.79 -4.04
C GLY A 174 -7.39 24.97 -3.15
N ASN A 175 -6.62 25.91 -3.71
CA ASN A 175 -6.38 27.19 -3.05
C ASN A 175 -7.73 27.93 -2.95
N ARG A 176 -8.11 28.36 -1.74
CA ARG A 176 -9.23 29.29 -1.57
C ARG A 176 -8.79 30.64 -2.12
N SER A 177 -9.33 31.04 -3.26
CA SER A 177 -9.33 32.45 -3.66
C SER A 177 -10.41 33.15 -2.84
N VAL A 178 -10.02 33.79 -1.75
CA VAL A 178 -10.80 34.91 -1.21
C VAL A 178 -10.45 36.09 -2.10
N SER A 179 -11.40 36.50 -2.95
CA SER A 179 -11.35 37.82 -3.56
C SER A 179 -11.55 38.84 -2.44
N GLU A 180 -10.48 39.54 -2.05
CA GLU A 180 -10.59 40.86 -1.41
C GLU A 180 -10.91 41.93 -2.46
#